data_AF-A0A931V928-F1
#
_entry.id   AF-A0A931V928-F1
#
_cell.length_a   1.000
_cell.length_b   1.000
_cell.length_c   1.000
_cell.angle_alpha   90.00
_cell.angle_beta   90.00
_cell.angle_gamma   90.00
#
_symmetry.space_group_name_H-M   'P 1'
#
loop_
_entity.id
_entity.type
_entity.pdbx_description
1 polymer ?
#
loop_
_entity_poly.entity_id
_entity_poly.type
_entity_poly.pdbx_seq_one_letter_code
_entity_poly.pdbx_strand_id
1 'polypeptide(L)'
;MNTYEKKYPFPECLSGQCHPLEFEKWLERKTRAHLKRDRKRGNTAATRASYKITIYDAVVRSKGLDAYTGKFLRWDLISTYDNDQSKTRGREYKKEFGDLPTVDHVDNGSGAPLLNICAWRVNDAKNDLTLSEFLQVCREVLEFNGK
;
A
#
# COMPACT_ATOMS: atom_id res chain seq x y z
N MET A 1 -13.30 -33.20 10.39
CA MET A 1 -13.12 -31.85 10.97
C MET A 1 -13.42 -30.84 9.88
N ASN A 2 -14.43 -29.99 10.08
CA ASN A 2 -14.83 -29.00 9.08
C ASN A 2 -13.89 -27.80 9.22
N THR A 3 -12.78 -27.81 8.47
CA THR A 3 -11.85 -26.68 8.42
C THR A 3 -12.48 -25.60 7.57
N TYR A 4 -13.17 -24.65 8.20
CA TYR A 4 -13.51 -23.39 7.54
C TYR A 4 -12.21 -22.71 7.12
N GLU A 5 -11.82 -22.86 5.86
CA GLU A 5 -10.73 -22.08 5.29
C GLU A 5 -11.07 -20.61 5.46
N LYS A 6 -10.25 -19.88 6.22
CA LYS A 6 -10.37 -18.43 6.29
C LYS A 6 -10.22 -17.90 4.87
N LYS A 7 -11.22 -17.16 4.39
CA LYS A 7 -11.20 -16.51 3.07
C LYS A 7 -9.97 -15.62 2.83
N TYR A 8 -9.33 -15.15 3.91
CA TYR A 8 -8.08 -14.40 3.89
C TYR A 8 -7.14 -15.00 4.96
N PRO A 9 -6.34 -16.02 4.62
CA PRO A 9 -5.34 -16.54 5.55
C PRO A 9 -4.22 -15.51 5.76
N PHE A 10 -3.38 -15.70 6.77
CA PHE A 10 -2.21 -14.84 6.93
C PHE A 10 -1.20 -15.15 5.82
N PRO A 11 -0.73 -14.16 5.04
CA PRO A 11 0.20 -14.42 3.95
C PRO A 11 1.55 -14.94 4.47
N GLU A 12 2.00 -16.08 3.94
CA GLU A 12 3.27 -16.70 4.35
C GLU A 12 4.47 -15.76 4.15
N CYS A 13 4.44 -14.93 3.10
CA CYS A 13 5.47 -13.93 2.83
C CYS A 13 5.63 -12.88 3.94
N LEU A 14 4.66 -12.77 4.87
CA LEU A 14 4.72 -11.85 6.01
C LEU A 14 5.09 -12.55 7.33
N SER A 15 5.32 -13.87 7.29
CA SER A 15 5.76 -14.63 8.47
C SER A 15 7.04 -14.05 9.04
N GLY A 16 7.04 -13.80 10.35
CA GLY A 16 8.15 -13.15 11.07
C GLY A 16 8.28 -11.63 10.82
N GLN A 17 7.50 -11.04 9.91
CA GLN A 17 7.57 -9.60 9.62
C GLN A 17 6.52 -8.77 10.36
N CYS A 18 5.35 -9.35 10.63
CA CYS A 18 4.31 -8.72 11.45
C CYS A 18 3.40 -9.75 12.11
N HIS A 19 2.62 -9.31 13.10
CA HIS A 19 1.66 -10.18 13.76
C HIS A 19 0.38 -10.33 12.90
N PRO A 20 -0.23 -11.53 12.79
CA PRO A 20 -1.43 -11.75 11.96
C PRO A 20 -2.61 -10.83 12.29
N LEU A 21 -2.81 -10.50 13.57
CA LEU A 21 -3.85 -9.54 13.99
C LEU A 21 -3.61 -8.12 13.46
N GLU A 22 -2.34 -7.69 13.39
CA GLU A 22 -2.00 -6.36 12.87
C GLU A 22 -2.15 -6.28 11.36
N PHE A 23 -1.83 -7.38 10.67
CA PHE A 23 -2.16 -7.52 9.25
C PHE A 23 -3.66 -7.44 9.00
N GLU A 24 -4.49 -8.13 9.78
CA GLU A 24 -5.95 -8.08 9.64
C GLU A 24 -6.50 -6.66 9.85
N LYS A 25 -6.04 -5.95 10.89
CA LYS A 25 -6.38 -4.55 11.13
C LYS A 25 -5.93 -3.64 9.99
N TRP A 26 -4.72 -3.85 9.47
CA TRP A 26 -4.19 -3.09 8.33
C TRP A 26 -5.03 -3.31 7.08
N LEU A 27 -5.31 -4.56 6.72
CA LEU A 27 -6.10 -4.94 5.54
C LEU A 27 -7.50 -4.32 5.60
N GLU A 28 -8.13 -4.37 6.77
CA GLU A 28 -9.46 -3.79 6.96
C GLU A 28 -9.45 -2.26 6.81
N ARG A 29 -8.47 -1.56 7.40
CA ARG A 29 -8.35 -0.11 7.27
C ARG A 29 -8.10 0.32 5.83
N LYS A 30 -7.17 -0.35 5.12
CA LYS A 30 -6.87 -0.05 3.71
C LYS A 30 -8.09 -0.31 2.82
N THR A 31 -8.78 -1.43 3.01
CA THR A 31 -10.04 -1.74 2.31
C THR A 31 -11.06 -0.62 2.46
N ARG A 32 -11.32 -0.16 3.70
CA ARG A 32 -12.29 0.90 3.97
C ARG A 32 -11.88 2.24 3.36
N ALA A 33 -10.60 2.60 3.48
CA ALA A 33 -10.08 3.87 2.98
C ALA A 33 -10.19 3.96 1.45
N HIS A 34 -9.72 2.92 0.74
CA HIS A 34 -9.74 2.87 -0.72
C HIS A 34 -11.17 2.79 -1.27
N LEU A 35 -12.03 1.97 -0.66
CA LEU A 35 -13.44 1.90 -1.02
C LEU A 35 -14.14 3.28 -0.89
N LYS A 36 -13.89 4.00 0.21
CA LYS A 36 -14.47 5.33 0.43
C LYS A 36 -13.96 6.33 -0.61
N ARG A 37 -12.66 6.30 -0.92
CA ARG A 37 -12.02 7.18 -1.90
C ARG A 37 -12.61 6.98 -3.29
N ASP A 38 -12.75 5.74 -3.74
CA ASP A 38 -13.16 5.46 -5.11
C ASP A 38 -14.67 5.59 -5.32
N ARG A 39 -15.48 5.34 -4.28
CA ARG A 39 -16.90 5.72 -4.30
C ARG A 39 -17.09 7.23 -4.45
N LYS A 40 -16.27 8.03 -3.78
CA LYS A 40 -16.28 9.51 -3.93
C LYS A 40 -15.90 9.93 -5.36
N ARG A 41 -15.12 9.12 -6.08
CA ARG A 41 -14.74 9.32 -7.49
C ARG A 41 -15.77 8.76 -8.49
N GLY A 42 -16.90 8.22 -8.02
CA GLY A 42 -18.00 7.74 -8.88
C GLY A 42 -18.05 6.24 -9.11
N ASN A 43 -17.17 5.43 -8.51
CA ASN A 43 -17.20 3.97 -8.64
C ASN A 43 -18.30 3.35 -7.76
N THR A 44 -19.54 3.32 -8.26
CA THR A 44 -20.73 2.83 -7.54
C THR A 44 -20.76 1.31 -7.43
N ALA A 45 -20.09 0.58 -8.32
CA ALA A 45 -19.98 -0.89 -8.30
C ALA A 45 -18.97 -1.41 -7.25
N ALA A 46 -18.18 -0.53 -6.64
CA ALA A 46 -17.16 -0.91 -5.66
C ALA A 46 -17.77 -1.55 -4.40
N THR A 47 -17.35 -2.79 -4.10
CA THR A 47 -17.74 -3.52 -2.89
C THR A 47 -16.57 -3.68 -1.93
N ARG A 48 -16.88 -3.80 -0.62
CA ARG A 48 -15.84 -4.09 0.39
C ARG A 48 -15.16 -5.44 0.13
N ALA A 49 -15.93 -6.44 -0.31
CA ALA A 49 -15.40 -7.78 -0.59
C ALA A 49 -14.40 -7.75 -1.76
N SER A 50 -14.72 -7.06 -2.86
CA SER A 50 -13.82 -6.98 -4.01
C SER A 50 -12.52 -6.26 -3.64
N TYR A 51 -12.58 -5.11 -2.95
CA TYR A 51 -11.36 -4.41 -2.51
C TYR A 51 -10.52 -5.23 -1.55
N LYS A 52 -11.14 -5.95 -0.62
CA LYS A 52 -10.41 -6.78 0.34
C LYS A 52 -9.65 -7.91 -0.36
N ILE A 53 -10.27 -8.56 -1.34
CA ILE A 53 -9.63 -9.57 -2.19
C ILE A 53 -8.49 -8.95 -3.00
N THR A 54 -8.73 -7.86 -3.73
CA THR A 54 -7.72 -7.22 -4.57
C THR A 54 -6.50 -6.75 -3.76
N ILE A 55 -6.71 -6.14 -2.58
CA ILE A 55 -5.61 -5.72 -1.71
C ILE A 55 -4.86 -6.95 -1.20
N TYR A 56 -5.57 -8.00 -0.77
CA TYR A 56 -4.95 -9.24 -0.32
C TYR A 56 -4.07 -9.88 -1.40
N ASP A 57 -4.59 -10.00 -2.62
CA ASP A 57 -3.86 -10.54 -3.77
C ASP A 57 -2.63 -9.70 -4.11
N ALA A 58 -2.72 -8.37 -3.96
CA ALA A 58 -1.59 -7.47 -4.12
C ALA A 58 -0.50 -7.73 -3.06
N VAL A 59 -0.87 -8.02 -1.81
CA VAL A 59 0.07 -8.39 -0.74
C VAL A 59 0.75 -9.73 -1.04
N VAL A 60 0.00 -10.74 -1.46
CA VAL A 60 0.56 -12.05 -1.81
C VAL A 60 1.54 -11.90 -2.98
N ARG A 61 1.14 -11.17 -4.03
CA ARG A 61 1.98 -10.91 -5.21
C ARG A 61 3.24 -10.12 -4.88
N SER A 62 3.19 -9.19 -3.92
CA SER A 62 4.34 -8.36 -3.58
C SER A 62 5.45 -9.12 -2.87
N LYS A 63 5.14 -10.28 -2.24
CA LYS A 63 6.10 -11.07 -1.46
C LYS A 63 6.80 -10.26 -0.37
N GLY A 64 6.13 -9.24 0.16
CA GLY A 64 6.67 -8.33 1.16
C GLY A 64 7.58 -7.22 0.61
N LEU A 65 7.71 -7.10 -0.72
CA LEU A 65 8.56 -6.14 -1.40
C LEU A 65 7.76 -4.94 -1.92
N ASP A 66 8.46 -3.82 -2.08
CA ASP A 66 7.98 -2.65 -2.79
C ASP A 66 7.90 -2.93 -4.30
N ALA A 67 6.73 -2.72 -4.89
CA ALA A 67 6.48 -3.03 -6.31
C ALA A 67 7.34 -2.23 -7.31
N TYR A 68 7.89 -1.08 -6.91
CA TYR A 68 8.58 -0.16 -7.82
C TYR A 68 10.10 -0.17 -7.66
N THR A 69 10.58 -0.54 -6.48
CA THR A 69 12.00 -0.50 -6.11
C THR A 69 12.56 -1.88 -5.77
N GLY A 70 11.71 -2.88 -5.56
CA GLY A 70 12.11 -4.24 -5.18
C GLY A 70 12.68 -4.37 -3.76
N LYS A 71 12.65 -3.29 -2.96
CA LYS A 71 13.17 -3.28 -1.59
C LYS A 71 12.16 -3.90 -0.62
N PHE A 72 12.65 -4.48 0.48
CA PHE A 72 11.77 -4.97 1.56
C PHE A 72 10.98 -3.82 2.19
N LEU A 73 9.69 -4.07 2.41
CA LEU A 73 8.83 -3.15 3.14
C LEU A 73 8.90 -3.44 4.64
N ARG A 74 8.68 -2.39 5.44
CA ARG A 74 8.68 -2.48 6.90
C ARG A 74 7.28 -2.84 7.41
N TRP A 75 6.91 -4.11 7.24
CA TRP A 75 5.63 -4.65 7.69
C TRP A 75 5.45 -4.61 9.22
N ASP A 76 6.54 -4.53 9.97
CA ASP A 76 6.54 -4.31 11.42
C ASP A 76 5.96 -2.94 11.81
N LEU A 77 5.93 -1.96 10.88
CA LEU A 77 5.37 -0.63 11.12
C LEU A 77 3.85 -0.58 10.97
N ILE A 78 3.19 -1.61 10.44
CA ILE A 78 1.73 -1.57 10.26
C ILE A 78 1.03 -1.41 11.62
N SER A 79 -0.02 -0.58 11.64
CA SER A 79 -0.75 -0.25 12.87
C SER A 79 0.01 0.51 13.96
N THR A 80 1.27 0.89 13.75
CA THR A 80 2.06 1.63 14.75
C THR A 80 2.06 3.15 14.56
N TYR A 81 1.50 3.65 13.45
CA TYR A 81 1.42 5.09 13.17
C TYR A 81 0.48 5.81 14.15
N ASP A 82 1.00 6.84 14.79
CA ASP A 82 0.38 7.67 15.80
C ASP A 82 0.17 9.09 15.27
N ASN A 83 -1.10 9.51 15.22
CA ASN A 83 -1.48 10.81 14.70
C ASN A 83 -1.07 11.98 15.62
N ASP A 84 -0.99 11.77 16.93
CA ASP A 84 -0.60 12.82 17.87
C ASP A 84 0.92 13.03 17.83
N GLN A 85 1.70 11.95 17.72
CA GLN A 85 3.12 12.04 17.39
C GLN A 85 3.33 12.75 16.04
N SER A 86 2.52 12.43 15.02
CA SER A 86 2.60 13.11 13.73
C SER A 86 2.29 14.61 13.82
N LYS A 87 1.39 15.07 14.70
CA LYS A 87 1.09 16.50 14.87
C LYS A 87 2.25 17.22 15.57
N THR A 88 2.83 16.59 16.59
CA THR A 88 3.91 17.19 17.39
C THR A 88 5.25 17.19 16.66
N ARG A 89 5.63 16.08 16.03
CA ARG A 89 6.96 15.86 15.41
C ARG A 89 6.98 16.12 13.90
N GLY A 90 5.81 16.24 13.26
CA GLY A 90 5.69 16.65 11.87
C GLY A 90 6.42 15.75 10.87
N ARG A 91 7.27 16.37 10.04
CA ARG A 91 7.94 15.70 8.90
C ARG A 91 8.92 14.62 9.34
N GLU A 92 9.65 14.83 10.43
CA GLU A 92 10.65 13.86 10.90
C GLU A 92 9.99 12.56 11.35
N TYR A 93 8.84 12.63 12.03
CA TYR A 93 8.07 11.43 12.36
C TYR A 93 7.60 10.68 11.11
N LYS A 94 7.07 11.39 10.11
CA LYS A 94 6.61 10.74 8.87
C LYS A 94 7.72 10.02 8.12
N LYS A 95 8.95 10.53 8.15
CA LYS A 95 10.12 9.88 7.51
C LYS A 95 10.41 8.49 8.09
N GLU A 96 10.19 8.29 9.39
CA GLU A 96 10.37 6.98 10.06
C GLU A 96 9.46 5.90 9.45
N PHE A 97 8.34 6.31 8.86
CA PHE A 97 7.36 5.45 8.19
C PHE A 97 7.52 5.40 6.67
N GLY A 98 8.64 5.88 6.13
CA GLY A 98 8.87 5.92 4.69
C GLY A 98 8.68 4.57 4.00
N ASP A 99 9.11 3.48 4.65
CA ASP A 99 8.99 2.10 4.15
C ASP A 99 7.74 1.35 4.68
N LEU A 100 6.81 2.06 5.32
CA LEU A 100 5.52 1.49 5.71
C LEU A 100 4.77 1.02 4.45
N PRO A 101 4.29 -0.24 4.41
CA PRO A 101 3.51 -0.73 3.28
C PRO A 101 2.18 0.02 3.14
N THR A 102 1.92 0.47 1.92
CA THR A 102 0.67 1.09 1.49
C THR A 102 0.18 0.48 0.17
N VAL A 103 -1.00 0.91 -0.27
CA VAL A 103 -1.69 0.41 -1.46
C VAL A 103 -1.74 1.54 -2.49
N ASP A 104 -1.13 1.33 -3.64
CA ASP A 104 -1.15 2.24 -4.80
C ASP A 104 -2.13 1.75 -5.86
N HIS A 105 -2.74 2.70 -6.56
CA HIS A 105 -3.60 2.46 -7.71
C HIS A 105 -2.77 2.54 -8.99
N VAL A 106 -2.78 1.48 -9.79
CA VAL A 106 -1.99 1.39 -11.03
C VAL A 106 -2.78 1.87 -12.25
N ASP A 107 -4.11 1.85 -12.18
CA ASP A 107 -5.01 2.24 -13.26
C ASP A 107 -5.70 3.58 -13.04
N ASN A 108 -6.34 4.08 -14.11
CA ASN A 108 -7.09 5.33 -14.11
C ASN A 108 -8.50 5.18 -13.49
N GLY A 109 -8.79 4.08 -12.77
CA GLY A 109 -10.05 3.86 -12.07
C GLY A 109 -11.24 3.42 -12.93
N SER A 110 -11.05 3.13 -14.22
CA SER A 110 -12.08 2.66 -15.14
C SER A 110 -12.11 1.13 -15.25
N GLY A 111 -12.37 0.42 -14.14
CA GLY A 111 -12.38 -1.04 -14.13
C GLY A 111 -12.29 -1.69 -12.75
N ALA A 112 -12.02 -3.00 -12.73
CA ALA A 112 -11.61 -3.69 -11.51
C ALA A 112 -10.26 -3.10 -11.06
N PRO A 113 -10.13 -2.66 -9.79
CA PRO A 113 -8.96 -1.90 -9.35
C PRO A 113 -7.70 -2.73 -9.48
N LEU A 114 -6.72 -2.26 -10.26
CA LEU A 114 -5.38 -2.81 -10.28
C LEU A 114 -4.55 -2.13 -9.18
N LEU A 115 -4.27 -2.88 -8.11
CA LEU A 115 -3.59 -2.35 -6.92
C LEU A 115 -2.22 -2.98 -6.75
N ASN A 116 -1.22 -2.18 -6.39
CA ASN A 116 0.12 -2.62 -5.99
C ASN A 116 0.41 -2.28 -4.53
N ILE A 117 1.32 -3.04 -3.92
CA ILE A 117 1.88 -2.70 -2.61
C ILE A 117 3.23 -2.02 -2.80
N CYS A 118 3.39 -0.86 -2.17
CA CYS A 118 4.62 -0.09 -2.20
C CYS A 118 4.85 0.62 -0.87
N ALA A 119 6.04 1.18 -0.71
CA ALA A 119 6.46 2.00 0.39
C ALA A 119 5.70 3.33 0.34
N TRP A 120 5.31 3.83 1.52
CA TRP A 120 4.61 5.10 1.62
C TRP A 120 5.37 6.24 0.93
N ARG A 121 6.69 6.34 1.12
CA ARG A 121 7.50 7.38 0.45
C ARG A 121 7.47 7.29 -1.07
N VAL A 122 7.43 6.07 -1.62
CA VAL A 122 7.37 5.86 -3.07
C VAL A 122 5.99 6.24 -3.59
N ASN A 123 4.93 5.87 -2.88
CA ASN A 123 3.56 6.28 -3.21
C ASN A 123 3.38 7.80 -3.17
N ASP A 124 3.92 8.47 -2.16
CA ASP A 124 3.85 9.94 -2.03
C ASP A 124 4.66 10.65 -3.14
N ALA A 125 5.81 10.08 -3.54
CA ALA A 125 6.62 10.62 -4.62
C ALA A 125 6.01 10.39 -6.02
N LYS A 126 5.47 9.18 -6.27
CA LYS A 126 4.78 8.84 -7.52
C LYS A 126 3.48 9.64 -7.67
N ASN A 127 2.71 9.78 -6.59
CA ASN A 127 1.45 10.50 -6.59
C ASN A 127 0.53 10.03 -7.75
N ASP A 128 -0.11 10.96 -8.48
CA ASP A 128 -1.00 10.68 -9.60
C ASP A 128 -0.27 10.29 -10.90
N LEU A 129 1.07 10.20 -10.91
CA LEU A 129 1.83 9.80 -12.10
C LEU A 129 1.64 8.30 -12.39
N THR A 130 1.61 7.96 -13.68
CA THR A 130 1.87 6.60 -14.15
C THR A 130 3.31 6.18 -13.85
N LEU A 131 3.61 4.89 -13.91
CA LEU A 131 4.98 4.41 -13.71
C LEU A 131 5.96 5.03 -14.74
N SER A 132 5.55 5.13 -16.00
CA SER A 132 6.40 5.70 -17.06
C SER A 132 6.70 7.17 -16.81
N GLU A 133 5.72 7.96 -16.40
CA GLU A 133 5.90 9.38 -16.04
C GLU A 133 6.76 9.53 -14.79
N PHE A 134 6.54 8.71 -13.76
CA PHE A 134 7.37 8.75 -12.55
C PHE A 134 8.83 8.43 -12.84
N LEU A 135 9.10 7.40 -13.65
CA LEU A 135 10.46 7.06 -14.07
C LEU A 135 11.09 8.16 -14.93
N GLN A 136 10.30 8.87 -15.73
CA GLN A 136 10.77 10.02 -16.50
C GLN A 136 11.22 11.15 -15.58
N VAL A 137 10.42 11.50 -14.58
CA VAL A 137 10.80 12.50 -13.56
C VAL A 137 12.06 12.06 -12.82
N CYS A 138 12.18 10.79 -12.44
CA CYS A 138 13.40 10.28 -11.80
C CYS A 138 14.64 10.45 -12.68
N ARG A 139 14.54 10.18 -13.99
CA ARG A 139 15.64 10.36 -14.94
C ARG A 139 16.04 11.84 -15.07
N GLU A 140 15.08 12.74 -15.22
CA GLU A 140 15.33 14.18 -15.33
C GLU A 140 16.03 14.75 -14.09
N VAL A 141 15.59 14.31 -12.89
CA VAL A 141 16.24 14.69 -11.63
C VAL A 141 17.68 14.18 -11.57
N LEU A 142 17.92 12.94 -11.96
CA LEU A 142 19.27 12.35 -11.98
C LEU A 142 20.18 13.02 -13.02
N GLU A 143 19.67 13.37 -14.19
CA GLU A 143 20.44 14.05 -15.23
C GLU A 143 20.85 15.47 -14.81
N PHE A 144 19.96 16.20 -14.13
CA PHE A 144 20.25 17.55 -13.65
C PHE A 144 21.21 17.57 -12.44
N ASN A 145 21.04 16.64 -11.49
CA ASN A 145 21.77 16.62 -10.21
C ASN A 145 22.94 15.63 -10.16
N GLY A 146 23.04 14.70 -11.11
CA GLY A 146 24.11 13.69 -11.19
C GLY A 146 25.42 14.21 -11.79
N LYS A 147 25.60 15.53 -11.81
CA LYS A 147 26.84 16.21 -12.20
C LYS A 147 27.77 16.38 -11.02
#